data_AF-A0AAV2BS16-F1
#
_entry.id   AF-A0AAV2BS16-F1
#
_cell.length_a   1.000
_cell.length_b   1.000
_cell.length_c   1.000
_cell.angle_alpha   90.00
_cell.angle_beta   90.00
_cell.angle_gamma   90.00
#
_symmetry.space_group_name_H-M   'P 1'
#
loop_
_entity.id
_entity.type
_entity.pdbx_description
1 polymer ?
#
loop_
_entity_poly.entity_id
_entity_poly.type
_entity_poly.pdbx_seq_one_letter_code
_entity_poly.pdbx_strand_id
1 'polypeptide(L)'
;MMALLLILALALQEDARRVRRNRLNVPRCKDFDFSDEEFINNFRLFNTLAFQLFEELKPFLEPKTTRKDALSAEIKKKIGNDLPILMSQGSVIHSIREVSEAMSKNLLQKYVKFPDDQSAQKTVKEDFLSVVDLKESWVQ
;
A
#
# COMPACT_ATOMS: atom_id res chain seq x y z
N MET A 1 -41.12 11.55 14.83
CA MET A 1 -39.96 11.87 13.98
C MET A 1 -38.74 12.37 14.75
N MET A 2 -38.88 13.30 15.71
CA MET A 2 -37.73 13.82 16.48
C MET A 2 -37.00 12.79 17.36
N ALA A 3 -37.73 11.85 17.99
CA ALA A 3 -37.14 10.80 18.82
C ALA A 3 -36.24 9.85 18.02
N LEU A 4 -36.62 9.53 16.77
CA LEU A 4 -35.86 8.62 15.90
C LEU A 4 -34.55 9.28 15.43
N LEU A 5 -34.58 10.58 15.13
CA LEU A 5 -33.39 11.38 14.81
C LEU A 5 -32.43 11.50 16.00
N LEU A 6 -32.95 11.66 17.21
CA LEU A 6 -32.15 11.68 18.44
C LEU A 6 -31.48 10.34 18.72
N ILE A 7 -32.20 9.23 18.55
CA ILE A 7 -31.65 7.88 18.71
C ILE A 7 -30.55 7.62 17.67
N LEU A 8 -30.77 8.01 16.42
CA LEU A 8 -29.77 7.88 15.35
C LEU A 8 -28.52 8.73 15.64
N ALA A 9 -28.68 9.98 16.09
CA ALA A 9 -27.57 10.86 16.44
C ALA A 9 -26.77 10.33 17.63
N LEU A 10 -27.43 9.80 18.66
CA LEU A 10 -26.78 9.18 19.80
C LEU A 10 -26.06 7.89 19.42
N ALA A 11 -26.63 7.06 18.55
CA ALA A 11 -25.99 5.86 18.02
C ALA A 11 -24.71 6.21 17.24
N LEU A 12 -24.78 7.19 16.33
CA LEU A 12 -23.61 7.66 15.58
C LEU A 12 -22.53 8.25 16.50
N GLN A 13 -22.92 8.99 17.54
CA GLN A 13 -21.97 9.55 18.50
C GLN A 13 -21.32 8.48 19.36
N GLU A 14 -22.08 7.47 19.80
CA GLU A 14 -21.57 6.34 20.57
C GLU A 14 -20.65 5.45 19.72
N ASP A 15 -21.00 5.20 18.45
CA ASP A 15 -20.13 4.51 17.50
C ASP A 15 -18.83 5.29 17.29
N ALA A 16 -18.88 6.61 17.11
CA ALA A 16 -17.69 7.45 17.02
C ALA A 16 -16.79 7.36 18.28
N ARG A 17 -17.40 7.31 19.48
CA ARG A 17 -16.67 7.12 20.75
C ARG A 17 -16.08 5.73 20.89
N ARG A 18 -16.80 4.68 20.48
CA ARG A 18 -16.32 3.29 20.46
C ARG A 18 -15.14 3.12 19.53
N VAL A 19 -15.24 3.65 18.31
CA VAL A 19 -14.11 3.70 17.38
C VAL A 19 -12.93 4.42 18.04
N ARG A 20 -13.15 5.57 18.70
CA ARG A 20 -12.07 6.31 19.39
C ARG A 20 -11.41 5.53 20.54
N ARG A 21 -12.16 4.78 21.35
CA ARG A 21 -11.60 3.95 22.43
C ARG A 21 -10.84 2.75 21.88
N ASN A 22 -11.37 2.10 20.84
CA ASN A 22 -10.72 0.97 20.21
C ASN A 22 -9.42 1.37 19.49
N ARG A 23 -9.25 2.64 19.10
CA ARG A 23 -7.98 3.18 18.54
C ARG A 23 -6.79 3.07 19.50
N LEU A 24 -7.01 3.12 20.82
CA LEU A 24 -5.92 3.08 21.81
C LEU A 24 -5.45 1.65 22.13
N ASN A 25 -6.27 0.65 21.81
CA ASN A 25 -6.06 -0.75 22.18
C ASN A 25 -5.73 -1.64 20.96
N VAL A 26 -5.47 -1.06 19.78
CA VAL A 26 -5.06 -1.86 18.62
C VAL A 26 -3.66 -2.41 18.91
N PRO A 27 -3.46 -3.74 18.87
CA PRO A 27 -2.15 -4.32 19.08
C PRO A 27 -1.18 -3.84 17.99
N ARG A 28 0.00 -3.41 18.44
CA ARG A 28 1.09 -2.96 17.57
C ARG A 28 1.44 -4.09 16.61
N CYS A 29 1.30 -3.85 15.32
CA CYS A 29 1.78 -4.75 14.28
C CYS A 29 3.13 -4.21 13.83
N LYS A 30 4.18 -5.06 13.75
CA LYS A 30 5.41 -4.62 13.10
C LYS A 30 5.15 -4.52 11.61
N ASP A 31 5.75 -3.52 10.97
CA ASP A 31 5.74 -3.42 9.53
C ASP A 31 6.24 -4.76 8.95
N PHE A 32 5.50 -5.34 7.99
CA PHE A 32 5.77 -6.64 7.35
C PHE A 32 5.44 -7.92 8.15
N ASP A 33 4.79 -7.87 9.32
CA ASP A 33 4.35 -9.07 10.08
C ASP A 33 3.08 -9.77 9.51
N PHE A 34 2.73 -9.53 8.24
CA PHE A 34 1.56 -10.13 7.59
C PHE A 34 1.92 -11.45 6.90
N SER A 35 0.96 -12.38 6.82
CA SER A 35 1.10 -13.51 5.91
C SER A 35 1.16 -13.01 4.46
N ASP A 36 1.83 -13.74 3.57
CA ASP A 36 1.89 -13.36 2.15
C ASP A 36 0.49 -13.27 1.53
N GLU A 37 -0.44 -14.15 1.91
CA GLU A 37 -1.84 -14.11 1.46
C GLU A 37 -2.55 -12.82 1.86
N GLU A 38 -2.41 -12.40 3.13
CA GLU A 38 -2.97 -11.14 3.61
C GLU A 38 -2.29 -9.95 2.94
N PHE A 39 -0.98 -10.00 2.75
CA PHE A 39 -0.22 -8.92 2.16
C PHE A 39 -0.55 -8.75 0.67
N ILE A 40 -0.70 -9.84 -0.09
CA ILE A 40 -1.15 -9.82 -1.49
C ILE A 40 -2.58 -9.30 -1.59
N ASN A 41 -3.49 -9.73 -0.71
CA ASN A 41 -4.87 -9.24 -0.74
C ASN A 41 -4.96 -7.73 -0.48
N ASN A 42 -4.11 -7.19 0.39
CA ASN A 42 -4.13 -5.78 0.77
C ASN A 42 -3.30 -4.87 -0.17
N PHE A 43 -2.15 -5.34 -0.64
CA PHE A 43 -1.14 -4.53 -1.35
C PHE A 43 -0.81 -5.04 -2.76
N ARG A 44 -1.34 -6.19 -3.17
CA ARG A 44 -1.10 -6.85 -4.47
C ARG A 44 0.37 -7.12 -4.78
N LEU A 45 1.19 -7.20 -3.74
CA LEU A 45 2.62 -7.50 -3.81
C LEU A 45 2.92 -8.64 -2.84
N PHE A 46 4.05 -9.33 -3.05
CA PHE A 46 4.58 -10.24 -2.04
C PHE A 46 5.27 -9.44 -0.94
N ASN A 47 5.21 -9.93 0.30
CA ASN A 47 5.80 -9.26 1.44
C ASN A 47 7.32 -9.09 1.27
N THR A 48 7.99 -10.14 0.79
CA THR A 48 9.42 -10.16 0.48
C THR A 48 9.83 -9.11 -0.55
N LEU A 49 9.06 -8.98 -1.65
CA LEU A 49 9.31 -7.99 -2.69
C LEU A 49 9.13 -6.57 -2.17
N ALA A 50 8.09 -6.33 -1.36
CA ALA A 50 7.86 -5.03 -0.75
C ALA A 50 8.98 -4.64 0.23
N PHE A 51 9.51 -5.59 1.00
CA PHE A 51 10.64 -5.35 1.90
C PHE A 51 11.92 -5.02 1.13
N GLN A 52 12.21 -5.74 0.05
CA GLN A 52 13.37 -5.46 -0.82
C GLN A 52 13.28 -4.06 -1.44
N LEU A 53 12.11 -3.71 -1.99
CA LEU A 53 11.86 -2.37 -2.53
C LEU A 53 12.03 -1.29 -1.47
N PHE A 54 11.56 -1.54 -0.23
CA PHE A 54 11.72 -0.63 0.88
C PHE A 54 13.20 -0.38 1.21
N GLU A 55 14.00 -1.43 1.38
CA GLU A 55 15.43 -1.27 1.68
C GLU A 55 16.20 -0.61 0.53
N GLU A 56 15.79 -0.83 -0.73
CA GLU A 56 16.36 -0.13 -1.89
C GLU A 56 15.94 1.36 -1.96
N LEU A 57 14.73 1.70 -1.53
CA LEU A 57 14.21 3.07 -1.53
C LEU A 57 14.75 3.91 -0.36
N LYS A 58 14.96 3.27 0.79
CA LYS A 58 15.36 3.88 2.06
C LYS A 58 16.54 4.88 1.98
N PRO A 59 17.59 4.68 1.17
CA PRO A 59 18.67 5.66 1.03
C PRO A 59 18.26 6.95 0.29
N PHE A 60 17.19 6.89 -0.51
CA PHE A 60 16.71 8.00 -1.35
C PHE A 60 15.53 8.75 -0.74
N LEU A 61 14.87 8.15 0.25
CA LEU A 61 13.88 8.81 1.08
C LEU A 61 14.63 9.70 2.08
N GLU A 62 14.24 10.96 2.23
CA GLU A 62 15.00 11.90 3.06
C GLU A 62 14.99 11.44 4.52
N PRO A 63 16.15 11.23 5.19
CA PRO A 63 16.15 11.01 6.61
C PRO A 63 16.43 12.32 7.35
N LYS A 64 15.44 12.76 8.15
CA LYS A 64 15.54 13.09 9.60
C LYS A 64 14.66 14.28 9.96
N THR A 65 13.34 14.06 10.03
CA THR A 65 12.57 14.86 10.99
C THR A 65 13.13 14.55 12.39
N THR A 66 13.51 15.60 13.11
CA THR A 66 13.90 15.55 14.52
C THR A 66 12.73 15.04 15.35
N ARG A 67 12.56 13.72 15.43
CA ARG A 67 11.84 12.96 16.47
C ARG A 67 10.40 13.40 16.83
N LYS A 68 9.76 14.31 16.09
CA LYS A 68 8.44 14.87 16.44
C LYS A 68 7.37 14.73 15.35
N ASP A 69 7.77 14.59 14.08
CA ASP A 69 6.82 14.54 12.95
C ASP A 69 6.77 13.18 12.24
N ALA A 70 7.59 12.21 12.68
CA ALA A 70 7.45 10.84 12.21
C ALA A 70 6.12 10.30 12.73
N LEU A 71 5.13 10.20 11.84
CA LEU A 71 3.91 9.45 12.10
C LEU A 71 4.34 8.04 12.49
N SER A 72 4.19 7.69 13.76
CA SER A 72 4.46 6.32 14.21
C SER A 72 3.58 5.42 13.35
N ALA A 73 4.19 4.54 12.55
CA ALA A 73 3.49 3.56 11.72
C ALA A 73 2.71 2.52 12.56
N GLU A 74 2.49 2.80 13.85
CA GLU A 74 2.06 1.88 14.91
C GLU A 74 0.56 1.53 14.88
N ILE A 75 -0.17 1.89 13.83
CA ILE A 75 -1.59 1.55 13.72
C ILE A 75 -1.91 1.03 12.31
N LYS A 76 -1.29 -0.11 11.98
CA LYS A 76 -1.39 -0.71 10.65
C LYS A 76 -1.63 -2.21 10.73
N LYS A 77 -2.70 -2.66 11.39
CA LYS A 77 -3.13 -4.07 11.30
C LYS A 77 -4.12 -4.33 10.15
N LYS A 78 -4.64 -3.27 9.53
CA LYS A 78 -5.59 -3.33 8.40
C LYS A 78 -5.39 -2.11 7.49
N ILE A 79 -4.31 -2.09 6.72
CA ILE A 79 -4.24 -1.21 5.55
C ILE A 79 -4.81 -2.04 4.39
N GLY A 80 -5.84 -1.55 3.71
CA GLY A 80 -6.47 -2.22 2.57
C GLY A 80 -7.97 -2.43 2.74
N ASN A 81 -8.42 -2.77 3.95
CA ASN A 81 -9.84 -2.98 4.28
C ASN A 81 -10.38 -1.89 5.20
N ASP A 82 -11.03 -0.88 4.61
CA ASP A 82 -12.03 0.05 5.19
C ASP A 82 -11.79 0.68 6.58
N LEU A 83 -10.58 0.64 7.13
CA LEU A 83 -10.24 1.42 8.30
C LEU A 83 -9.78 2.82 7.86
N PRO A 84 -10.27 3.90 8.48
CA PRO A 84 -9.71 5.22 8.26
C PRO A 84 -8.23 5.16 8.66
N ILE A 85 -7.36 5.26 7.66
CA ILE A 85 -5.92 5.44 7.85
C ILE A 85 -5.77 6.57 8.87
N LEU A 86 -5.07 6.32 9.98
CA LEU A 86 -4.88 7.28 11.07
C LEU A 86 -3.87 8.38 10.71
N MET A 87 -3.76 8.68 9.41
CA MET A 87 -2.90 9.70 8.86
C MET A 87 -3.78 10.77 8.22
N SER A 88 -3.36 12.03 8.33
CA SER A 88 -4.01 13.08 7.57
C SER A 88 -3.88 12.80 6.07
N GLN A 89 -4.89 13.18 5.28
CA GLN A 89 -4.82 13.04 3.82
C GLN A 89 -3.57 13.74 3.24
N GLY A 90 -3.19 14.89 3.80
CA GLY A 90 -1.97 15.60 3.39
C GLY A 90 -0.70 14.79 3.64
N SER A 91 -0.62 14.07 4.76
CA SER A 91 0.49 13.16 5.04
C SER A 91 0.55 12.01 4.05
N VAL A 92 -0.60 11.42 3.71
CA VAL A 92 -0.68 10.35 2.70
C VAL A 92 -0.21 10.85 1.33
N ILE A 93 -0.70 12.00 0.88
CA ILE A 93 -0.30 12.62 -0.39
C ILE A 93 1.19 12.91 -0.42
N HIS A 94 1.73 13.46 0.67
CA HIS A 94 3.16 13.76 0.77
C HIS A 94 4.02 12.49 0.67
N SER A 95 3.68 11.44 1.44
CA SER A 95 4.40 10.16 1.38
C SER A 95 4.31 9.49 0.01
N ILE A 96 3.13 9.52 -0.63
CA ILE A 96 2.98 8.99 -2.01
C ILE A 96 3.90 9.75 -2.96
N ARG A 97 3.91 11.09 -2.87
CA ARG A 97 4.72 11.93 -3.75
C ARG A 97 6.22 11.67 -3.55
N GLU A 98 6.68 11.63 -2.31
CA GLU A 98 8.08 11.39 -1.98
C GLU A 98 8.56 10.03 -2.51
N VAL A 99 7.80 8.96 -2.22
CA VAL A 99 8.12 7.61 -2.70
C VAL A 99 8.06 7.54 -4.23
N SER A 100 7.08 8.18 -4.86
CA SER A 100 6.95 8.19 -6.33
C SER A 100 8.11 8.91 -7.00
N GLU A 101 8.54 10.06 -6.47
CA GLU A 101 9.69 10.80 -6.97
C GLU A 101 10.99 10.00 -6.79
N ALA A 102 11.18 9.36 -5.63
CA ALA A 102 12.35 8.52 -5.34
C ALA A 102 12.40 7.29 -6.26
N MET A 103 11.26 6.62 -6.48
CA MET A 103 11.15 5.51 -7.42
C MET A 103 11.47 5.94 -8.84
N SER A 104 10.90 7.06 -9.29
CA SER A 104 11.07 7.55 -10.65
C SER A 104 12.52 7.85 -10.98
N LYS A 105 13.22 8.51 -10.06
CA LYS A 105 14.62 8.92 -10.25
C LYS A 105 15.61 7.76 -10.14
N ASN A 106 15.38 6.79 -9.26
CA ASN A 106 16.42 5.83 -8.85
C ASN A 106 16.14 4.38 -9.22
N LEU A 107 14.86 3.99 -9.39
CA LEU A 107 14.47 2.58 -9.47
C LEU A 107 13.75 2.22 -10.77
N LEU A 108 13.06 3.16 -11.43
CA LEU A 108 12.32 2.86 -12.67
C LEU A 108 13.23 2.28 -13.76
N GLN A 109 14.41 2.83 -13.99
CA GLN A 109 15.33 2.33 -15.02
C GLN A 109 15.85 0.91 -14.73
N LYS A 110 15.88 0.50 -13.45
CA LYS A 110 16.33 -0.82 -13.04
C LYS A 110 15.25 -1.88 -13.31
N TYR A 111 13.99 -1.54 -13.01
CA TYR A 111 12.87 -2.50 -13.07
C TYR A 111 12.01 -2.40 -14.33
N VAL A 112 12.00 -1.24 -15.00
CA VAL A 112 11.24 -0.98 -16.21
C VAL A 112 12.23 -0.70 -17.33
N LYS A 113 12.44 -1.71 -18.17
CA LYS A 113 13.24 -1.59 -19.38
C LYS A 113 12.33 -1.69 -20.59
N PHE A 114 12.43 -0.70 -21.47
CA PHE A 114 11.84 -0.80 -22.79
C PHE A 114 12.85 -1.47 -23.73
N PRO A 115 12.40 -2.38 -24.61
CA PRO A 115 13.28 -3.02 -25.56
C PRO A 115 13.68 -2.01 -26.65
N ASP A 116 14.93 -1.55 -26.59
CA ASP A 116 15.50 -0.61 -27.57
C ASP A 116 15.93 -1.31 -28.87
N ASP A 117 16.22 -2.62 -28.80
CA ASP A 117 16.64 -3.42 -29.95
C ASP A 117 15.50 -4.22 -30.57
N GLN A 118 15.53 -4.36 -31.90
CA GLN A 118 14.54 -5.15 -32.66
C GLN A 118 14.50 -6.63 -32.21
N SER A 119 15.64 -7.18 -31.78
CA SER A 119 15.71 -8.52 -31.20
C SER A 119 14.99 -8.59 -29.85
N ALA A 120 15.21 -7.62 -28.97
CA ALA A 120 14.56 -7.55 -27.66
C ALA A 120 13.04 -7.33 -27.81
N GLN A 121 12.62 -6.53 -28.78
CA GLN A 121 11.20 -6.34 -29.11
C GLN A 121 10.55 -7.64 -29.56
N LYS A 122 11.25 -8.43 -30.38
CA LYS A 122 10.75 -9.73 -30.84
C LYS A 122 10.60 -10.72 -29.67
N THR A 123 11.59 -10.80 -28.79
CA THR A 123 11.52 -11.65 -27.58
C THR A 123 10.38 -11.26 -26.67
N VAL A 124 10.20 -9.97 -26.37
CA VAL A 124 9.07 -9.49 -25.54
C VAL A 124 7.72 -9.81 -26.18
N LYS A 125 7.63 -9.70 -27.51
CA LYS A 125 6.41 -10.02 -28.26
C LYS A 125 6.09 -11.52 -28.21
N GLU A 126 7.11 -12.37 -28.37
CA GLU A 126 6.98 -13.83 -28.28
C GLU A 126 6.57 -14.25 -26.85
N ASP A 127 7.21 -13.71 -25.83
CA ASP A 127 6.86 -13.96 -24.42
C ASP A 127 5.42 -13.54 -24.13
N PHE A 128 5.01 -12.34 -24.57
CA PHE A 128 3.64 -11.86 -24.37
C PHE A 128 2.61 -12.76 -25.05
N LEU A 129 2.87 -13.18 -26.29
CA LEU A 129 1.97 -14.06 -27.04
C LEU A 129 1.88 -15.45 -26.41
N SER A 130 2.98 -15.99 -25.88
CA SER A 130 2.97 -17.29 -25.19
C SER A 130 2.06 -17.33 -23.95
N VAL A 131 1.94 -16.20 -23.24
CA VAL A 131 1.04 -16.06 -22.07
C VAL A 131 -0.43 -15.97 -22.51
N VAL A 132 -0.69 -15.40 -23.68
CA VAL A 132 -2.04 -15.31 -24.26
C VAL A 132 -2.50 -16.67 -24.77
N ASP A 133 -1.64 -17.41 -25.47
CA ASP A 133 -1.94 -18.76 -25.97
C ASP A 133 -2.23 -19.74 -24.83
N LEU A 134 -1.52 -19.62 -23.70
CA LEU A 134 -1.81 -20.39 -22.50
C LEU A 134 -3.20 -20.09 -21.97
N LYS A 135 -3.67 -18.84 -21.98
CA LYS A 135 -5.03 -18.50 -21.50
C LYS A 135 -6.14 -19.06 -22.39
N GLU A 136 -5.90 -19.21 -23.68
CA GLU A 136 -6.87 -19.85 -24.58
C GLU A 136 -6.91 -21.38 -24.41
N SER A 137 -5.85 -22.00 -23.88
CA SER A 137 -5.81 -23.45 -23.63
C SER A 137 -6.58 -23.90 -22.38
N TRP A 138 -6.91 -22.99 -21.45
CA TRP A 138 -7.72 -23.27 -20.25
C TRP A 138 -9.23 -23.01 -20.44
N VAL A 139 -9.65 -22.65 -21.67
CA VAL A 139 -11.05 -22.34 -22.02
C VAL A 139 -11.68 -23.45 -22.88
N GLN A 140 -11.00 -24.58 -23.07
CA GLN A 140 -11.58 -25.82 -23.62
C GLN A 140 -11.85 -26.84 -22.51
#